data_AF-A0A554VTC5-F1
#
_entry.id   AF-A0A554VTC5-F1
#
_cell.length_a   1.000
_cell.length_b   1.000
_cell.length_c   1.000
_cell.angle_alpha   90.00
_cell.angle_beta   90.00
_cell.angle_gamma   90.00
#
_symmetry.space_group_name_H-M   'P 1'
#
loop_
_entity.id
_entity.type
_entity.pdbx_description
1 polymer ?
#
loop_
_entity_poly.entity_id
_entity_poly.type
_entity_poly.pdbx_seq_one_letter_code
_entity_poly.pdbx_strand_id
1 'polypeptide(L)'
;MLGTQAAAADPGWLEYVAAFAPLSTLVAAIIAGWIAWRTLAQRREADRRDQWWQRTQWAIDLAMDPDFSRAVVGLITLKHLAASDLCTEEDYQMLDKIGGAKIDALTLSEASADREPGAAPGHTPWPSTHPPQPGPAARADVIPVQLESRGERVFAMSAGMAKVLTEADRLVSFVGSRHAVR
;
A
#
# COMPACT_ATOMS: atom_id res chain seq x y z
N MET A 1 26.81 -16.05 -84.25
CA MET A 1 26.59 -16.75 -82.98
C MET A 1 27.77 -16.43 -82.05
N LEU A 2 27.80 -15.23 -81.48
CA LEU A 2 28.85 -14.80 -80.53
C LEU A 2 28.34 -15.13 -79.12
N GLY A 3 28.82 -16.24 -78.55
CA GLY A 3 28.58 -16.57 -77.15
C GLY A 3 29.39 -15.63 -76.28
N THR A 4 28.75 -14.62 -75.71
CA THR A 4 29.31 -13.82 -74.62
C THR A 4 29.40 -14.69 -73.38
N GLN A 5 30.54 -15.33 -73.14
CA GLN A 5 30.84 -15.88 -71.81
C GLN A 5 31.05 -14.70 -70.87
N ALA A 6 30.03 -14.41 -70.05
CA ALA A 6 30.23 -13.61 -68.86
C ALA A 6 31.20 -14.41 -67.98
N ALA A 7 32.41 -13.87 -67.78
CA ALA A 7 33.32 -14.38 -66.77
C ALA A 7 32.60 -14.27 -65.43
N ALA A 8 32.01 -15.38 -64.97
CA ALA A 8 31.57 -15.52 -63.61
C ALA A 8 32.84 -15.44 -62.76
N ALA A 9 33.14 -14.24 -62.26
CA ALA A 9 34.19 -14.06 -61.28
C ALA A 9 33.85 -14.96 -60.10
N ASP A 10 34.61 -16.04 -59.91
CA ASP A 10 34.45 -16.91 -58.76
C ASP A 10 34.51 -16.03 -57.51
N PRO A 11 33.44 -15.97 -56.70
CA PRO A 11 33.37 -15.06 -55.58
C PRO A 11 34.15 -15.68 -54.42
N GLY A 12 35.48 -15.84 -54.55
CA GLY A 12 36.33 -16.38 -53.49
C GLY A 12 36.25 -15.58 -52.18
N TRP A 13 35.79 -14.33 -52.24
CA TRP A 13 35.44 -13.54 -51.07
C TRP A 13 34.26 -14.11 -50.25
N LEU A 14 33.30 -14.82 -50.89
CA LEU A 14 32.20 -15.51 -50.22
C LEU A 14 32.69 -16.69 -49.36
N GLU A 15 33.79 -17.34 -49.74
CA GLU A 15 34.37 -18.45 -48.98
C GLU A 15 34.91 -17.95 -47.63
N TYR A 16 35.55 -16.77 -47.61
CA TYR A 16 35.97 -16.12 -46.36
C TYR A 16 34.77 -15.72 -45.49
N VAL A 17 33.69 -15.20 -46.09
CA VAL A 17 32.46 -14.85 -45.34
C VAL A 17 31.78 -16.10 -44.78
N ALA A 18 31.74 -17.19 -45.54
CA ALA A 18 31.18 -18.47 -45.10
C ALA A 18 31.96 -19.06 -43.91
N ALA A 19 33.28 -18.88 -43.86
CA ALA A 19 34.09 -19.29 -42.71
C ALA A 19 33.72 -18.56 -41.40
N PHE A 20 33.15 -17.35 -41.48
CA PHE A 20 32.63 -16.60 -40.33
C PHE A 20 31.16 -16.90 -40.00
N ALA A 21 30.47 -17.73 -40.78
CA ALA A 21 29.05 -18.03 -40.55
C ALA A 21 28.79 -18.67 -39.16
N PRO A 22 29.60 -19.64 -38.66
CA PRO A 22 29.38 -20.20 -37.32
C PRO A 22 29.62 -19.17 -36.21
N LEU A 23 30.64 -18.32 -36.38
CA LEU A 23 30.98 -17.27 -35.41
C LEU A 23 29.87 -16.21 -35.34
N SER A 24 29.36 -15.78 -36.48
CA SER A 24 28.23 -14.85 -36.57
C SER A 24 26.97 -15.41 -35.90
N THR A 25 26.70 -16.70 -36.10
CA THR A 25 25.56 -17.39 -35.47
C THR A 25 25.71 -17.43 -33.95
N LEU A 26 26.91 -17.71 -33.45
CA LEU A 26 27.20 -17.72 -32.02
C LEU A 26 27.07 -16.33 -31.39
N VAL A 27 27.57 -15.28 -32.06
CA VAL A 27 27.40 -13.89 -31.62
C VAL A 27 25.93 -13.49 -31.61
N ALA A 28 25.17 -13.82 -32.66
CA ALA A 28 23.73 -13.56 -32.71
C ALA A 28 22.98 -14.29 -31.58
N ALA A 29 23.33 -15.54 -31.29
CA ALA A 29 22.75 -16.30 -30.18
C ALA A 29 23.06 -15.68 -28.81
N ILE A 30 24.29 -15.20 -28.59
CA ILE A 30 24.67 -14.51 -27.34
C ILE A 30 23.87 -13.22 -27.17
N ILE A 31 23.78 -12.39 -28.22
CA ILE A 31 23.03 -11.12 -28.19
C ILE A 31 21.55 -11.40 -27.94
N ALA A 32 20.96 -12.36 -28.64
CA ALA A 32 19.57 -12.76 -28.44
C ALA A 32 19.32 -13.25 -27.02
N GLY A 33 20.20 -14.09 -26.47
CA GLY A 33 20.14 -14.55 -25.09
C GLY A 33 20.25 -13.40 -24.08
N TRP A 34 21.14 -12.43 -24.31
CA TRP A 34 21.28 -11.26 -23.45
C TRP A 34 20.06 -10.35 -23.47
N ILE A 35 19.48 -10.08 -24.65
CA ILE A 35 18.24 -9.31 -24.80
C ILE A 35 17.08 -10.04 -24.10
N ALA A 36 16.95 -11.35 -24.29
CA ALA A 36 15.92 -12.15 -23.64
C ALA A 36 16.05 -12.09 -22.11
N TRP A 37 17.27 -12.21 -21.59
CA TRP A 37 17.55 -12.09 -20.15
C TRP A 37 17.17 -10.72 -19.60
N ARG A 38 17.60 -9.64 -20.27
CA ARG A 38 17.28 -8.25 -19.89
C ARG A 38 15.77 -8.00 -19.88
N THR A 39 15.08 -8.48 -20.90
CA THR A 39 13.61 -8.38 -21.01
C THR A 39 12.93 -9.11 -19.86
N LEU A 40 13.41 -10.29 -19.48
CA LEU A 40 12.83 -11.06 -18.39
C LEU A 40 13.06 -10.38 -17.03
N ALA A 41 14.23 -9.78 -16.82
CA ALA A 41 14.51 -9.01 -15.60
C ALA A 41 13.62 -7.77 -15.50
N GLN A 42 13.42 -7.05 -16.61
CA GLN A 42 12.52 -5.89 -16.66
C GLN A 42 11.07 -6.28 -16.40
N ARG A 43 10.60 -7.38 -17.01
CA ARG A 43 9.24 -7.90 -16.78
C ARG A 43 9.00 -8.25 -15.32
N ARG A 44 9.95 -8.92 -14.66
CA ARG A 44 9.83 -9.23 -13.23
C ARG A 44 9.70 -7.99 -12.35
N GLU A 45 10.40 -6.91 -12.68
CA GLU A 45 10.26 -5.65 -11.95
C GLU A 45 8.88 -5.01 -12.17
N ALA A 46 8.46 -4.94 -13.44
CA ALA A 46 7.15 -4.43 -13.81
C ALA A 46 6.02 -5.22 -13.11
N ASP A 47 6.07 -6.56 -13.17
CA ASP A 47 5.08 -7.43 -12.54
C ASP A 47 5.01 -7.23 -11.02
N ARG A 48 6.15 -6.99 -10.36
CA ARG A 48 6.19 -6.69 -8.91
C ARG A 48 5.49 -5.37 -8.60
N ARG A 49 5.73 -4.34 -9.42
CA ARG A 49 5.10 -3.02 -9.27
C ARG A 49 3.60 -3.08 -9.56
N ASP A 50 3.19 -3.82 -10.59
CA ASP A 50 1.78 -4.01 -10.95
C ASP A 50 1.01 -4.72 -9.82
N GLN A 51 1.56 -5.79 -9.26
CA GLN A 51 0.94 -6.49 -8.12
C GLN A 51 0.87 -5.61 -6.86
N TRP A 52 1.90 -4.80 -6.61
CA TRP A 52 1.88 -3.85 -5.52
C TRP A 52 0.78 -2.79 -5.70
N TRP A 53 0.64 -2.26 -6.92
CA TRP A 53 -0.41 -1.28 -7.23
C TRP A 53 -1.81 -1.89 -7.10
N GLN A 54 -2.01 -3.12 -7.59
CA GLN A 54 -3.28 -3.82 -7.45
C GLN A 54 -3.69 -4.01 -5.97
N ARG A 55 -2.73 -4.32 -5.09
CA ARG A 55 -2.96 -4.38 -3.64
C ARG A 55 -3.25 -3.00 -3.04
N THR A 56 -2.59 -1.97 -3.56
CA THR A 56 -2.79 -0.57 -3.15
C THR A 56 -4.19 -0.09 -3.50
N GLN A 57 -4.66 -0.35 -4.71
CA GLN A 57 -6.03 -0.04 -5.13
C GLN A 57 -7.08 -0.68 -4.22
N TRP A 58 -6.94 -1.98 -3.95
CA TRP A 58 -7.83 -2.67 -3.01
C TRP A 58 -7.84 -2.01 -1.63
N ALA A 59 -6.67 -1.63 -1.12
CA ALA A 59 -6.56 -0.98 0.19
C ALA A 59 -7.16 0.44 0.20
N ILE A 60 -7.04 1.19 -0.90
CA ILE A 60 -7.69 2.50 -1.08
C ILE A 60 -9.21 2.33 -1.10
N ASP A 61 -9.72 1.41 -1.93
CA ASP A 61 -11.16 1.16 -2.04
C ASP A 61 -11.73 0.75 -0.69
N LEU A 62 -11.04 -0.13 0.03
CA LEU A 62 -11.43 -0.56 1.35
C LEU A 62 -11.35 0.57 2.38
N ALA A 63 -10.34 1.44 2.31
CA ALA A 63 -10.22 2.62 3.18
C ALA A 63 -11.34 3.63 2.94
N MET A 64 -11.90 3.67 1.73
CA MET A 64 -13.01 4.55 1.37
C MET A 64 -14.39 3.95 1.68
N ASP A 65 -14.44 2.69 2.11
CA ASP A 65 -15.68 2.01 2.51
C ASP A 65 -16.43 2.82 3.60
N PRO A 66 -17.77 2.90 3.54
CA PRO A 66 -18.58 3.54 4.57
C PRO A 66 -18.59 2.76 5.89
N ASP A 67 -18.34 1.45 5.87
CA ASP A 67 -18.18 0.66 7.09
C ASP A 67 -16.84 1.01 7.76
N PHE A 68 -16.92 1.52 8.99
CA PHE A 68 -15.74 1.94 9.75
C PHE A 68 -14.71 0.82 9.93
N SER A 69 -15.16 -0.41 10.20
CA SER A 69 -14.25 -1.54 10.44
C SER A 69 -13.48 -1.89 9.16
N ARG A 70 -14.16 -1.86 8.02
CA ARG A 70 -13.53 -2.06 6.70
C ARG A 70 -12.57 -0.92 6.37
N ALA A 71 -12.99 0.33 6.56
CA ALA A 71 -12.14 1.51 6.35
C ALA A 71 -10.82 1.44 7.13
N VAL A 72 -10.87 1.03 8.39
CA VAL A 72 -9.67 0.86 9.23
C VAL A 72 -8.73 -0.22 8.69
N VAL A 73 -9.26 -1.37 8.24
CA VAL A 73 -8.44 -2.43 7.62
C VAL A 73 -7.76 -1.94 6.35
N GLY A 74 -8.47 -1.14 5.53
CA GLY A 74 -7.91 -0.50 4.35
C GLY A 74 -6.76 0.45 4.69
N LEU A 75 -6.93 1.32 5.69
CA LEU A 75 -5.90 2.26 6.15
C LEU A 75 -4.67 1.56 6.73
N ILE A 76 -4.84 0.49 7.50
CA ILE A 76 -3.73 -0.33 8.02
C ILE A 76 -2.96 -0.99 6.87
N THR A 77 -3.67 -1.52 5.89
CA THR A 77 -3.07 -2.14 4.71
C THR A 77 -2.31 -1.12 3.87
N LEU A 78 -2.87 0.07 3.69
CA LEU A 78 -2.22 1.20 3.02
C LEU A 78 -0.90 1.57 3.70
N LYS A 79 -0.88 1.70 5.03
CA LYS A 79 0.35 1.96 5.80
C LYS A 79 1.40 0.88 5.56
N HIS A 80 0.98 -0.39 5.52
CA HIS A 80 1.90 -1.50 5.26
C HIS A 80 2.49 -1.44 3.83
N LEU A 81 1.67 -1.11 2.83
CA LEU A 81 2.10 -0.98 1.43
C LEU A 81 3.00 0.25 1.19
N ALA A 82 2.73 1.36 1.88
CA ALA A 82 3.51 2.57 1.84
C ALA A 82 4.93 2.39 2.42
N ALA A 83 5.09 1.48 3.39
CA ALA A 83 6.40 1.14 3.97
C ALA A 83 7.23 0.15 3.13
N SER A 84 6.73 -0.29 1.97
CA SER A 84 7.42 -1.26 1.12
C SER A 84 8.37 -0.57 0.13
N ASP A 85 9.45 -1.27 -0.25
CA ASP A 85 10.48 -0.75 -1.18
C ASP A 85 9.94 -0.46 -2.61
N LEU A 86 8.71 -0.88 -2.92
CA LEU A 86 8.05 -0.65 -4.21
C LEU A 86 7.29 0.67 -4.27
N CYS A 87 7.02 1.27 -3.11
CA CYS A 87 6.38 2.58 -3.01
C CYS A 87 7.42 3.65 -3.34
N THR A 88 7.20 4.42 -4.40
CA THR A 88 8.05 5.58 -4.67
C THR A 88 7.69 6.72 -3.73
N GLU A 89 8.58 7.71 -3.64
CA GLU A 89 8.34 8.92 -2.85
C GLU A 89 7.07 9.66 -3.30
N GLU A 90 6.80 9.72 -4.61
CA GLU A 90 5.58 10.33 -5.14
C GLU A 90 4.33 9.54 -4.74
N ASP A 91 4.38 8.21 -4.84
CA ASP A 91 3.29 7.33 -4.42
C ASP A 91 3.01 7.52 -2.92
N TYR A 92 4.06 7.58 -2.10
CA TYR A 92 3.95 7.77 -0.65
C TYR A 92 3.22 9.08 -0.31
N GLN A 93 3.63 10.19 -0.92
CA GLN A 93 3.00 11.50 -0.69
C GLN A 93 1.52 11.51 -1.09
N MET A 94 1.16 10.79 -2.16
CA MET A 94 -0.23 10.63 -2.55
C MET A 94 -1.01 9.81 -1.51
N LEU A 95 -0.49 8.66 -1.09
CA LEU A 95 -1.15 7.79 -0.11
C LEU A 95 -1.29 8.45 1.26
N ASP A 96 -0.29 9.22 1.68
CA ASP A 96 -0.29 9.98 2.93
C ASP A 96 -1.41 11.02 2.95
N LYS A 97 -1.55 11.81 1.88
CA LYS A 97 -2.64 12.81 1.76
C LYS A 97 -4.02 12.15 1.79
N ILE A 98 -4.20 11.05 1.06
CA ILE A 98 -5.48 10.33 0.98
C ILE A 98 -5.81 9.72 2.35
N GLY A 99 -4.84 9.04 2.97
CA GLY A 99 -5.01 8.40 4.27
C GLY A 99 -5.31 9.41 5.38
N GLY A 100 -4.54 10.52 5.43
CA GLY A 100 -4.73 11.60 6.39
C GLY A 100 -6.13 12.20 6.31
N ALA A 101 -6.59 12.54 5.10
CA ALA A 101 -7.92 13.10 4.90
C ALA A 101 -9.06 12.17 5.38
N LYS A 102 -8.93 10.85 5.19
CA LYS A 102 -9.93 9.89 5.68
C LYS A 102 -9.89 9.75 7.20
N ILE A 103 -8.71 9.73 7.81
CA ILE A 103 -8.55 9.68 9.27
C ILE A 103 -9.20 10.92 9.91
N ASP A 104 -8.98 12.11 9.35
CA ASP A 104 -9.62 13.34 9.82
C ASP A 104 -11.15 13.26 9.75
N ALA A 105 -11.69 12.77 8.62
CA ALA A 105 -13.13 12.61 8.45
C ALA A 105 -13.74 11.60 9.43
N LEU A 106 -13.06 10.47 9.67
CA LEU A 106 -13.48 9.47 10.64
C LEU A 106 -13.46 10.03 12.07
N THR A 107 -12.42 10.79 12.42
CA THR A 107 -12.27 11.43 13.74
C THR A 107 -13.36 12.49 13.98
N LEU A 108 -13.67 13.29 12.97
CA LEU A 108 -14.76 14.28 13.01
C LEU A 108 -16.14 13.61 13.14
N SER A 109 -16.36 12.47 12.48
CA SER A 109 -17.59 11.69 12.57
C SER A 109 -17.80 11.12 13.98
N GLU A 110 -16.77 10.54 14.59
CA GLU A 110 -16.85 10.02 15.97
C GLU A 110 -17.08 11.14 16.99
N ALA A 111 -16.36 12.26 16.88
CA ALA A 111 -16.55 13.43 17.73
C ALA A 111 -17.97 14.05 17.63
N SER A 112 -18.65 13.83 16.49
CA SER A 112 -20.04 14.24 16.29
C SER A 112 -21.02 13.23 16.86
N ALA A 113 -20.74 11.92 16.76
CA ALA A 113 -21.55 10.85 17.34
C ALA A 113 -21.56 10.92 18.88
N ASP A 114 -20.43 11.24 19.51
CA ASP A 114 -20.32 11.44 20.96
C ASP A 114 -21.07 12.69 21.46
N ARG A 115 -21.42 13.63 20.57
CA ARG A 115 -22.12 14.88 20.92
C ARG A 115 -23.64 14.70 21.05
N GLU A 116 -24.21 13.59 20.59
CA GLU A 116 -25.64 13.27 20.72
C GLU A 116 -25.91 12.33 21.92
N PRO A 117 -25.98 12.90 23.13
CA PRO A 117 -27.01 12.49 24.08
C PRO A 117 -27.76 13.72 24.61
N GLY A 118 -28.90 14.08 23.99
CA GLY A 118 -29.95 14.85 24.66
C GLY A 118 -30.29 16.26 24.14
N ALA A 119 -30.39 16.50 22.83
CA ALA A 119 -30.89 17.79 22.30
C ALA A 119 -31.95 17.64 21.19
N ALA A 120 -32.95 16.78 21.39
CA ALA A 120 -34.22 16.89 20.67
C ALA A 120 -35.25 17.60 21.57
N PRO A 121 -35.77 18.79 21.21
CA PRO A 121 -36.84 19.42 21.97
C PRO A 121 -38.19 18.77 21.62
N GLY A 122 -38.82 18.15 22.61
CA GLY A 122 -40.28 17.97 22.63
C GLY A 122 -40.82 16.57 22.30
N HIS A 123 -40.58 15.60 23.18
CA HIS A 123 -41.49 14.46 23.36
C HIS A 123 -41.81 14.33 24.85
N THR A 124 -43.05 14.59 25.23
CA THR A 124 -43.53 14.45 26.61
C THR A 124 -43.41 12.97 27.04
N PRO A 125 -42.66 12.62 28.09
CA PRO A 125 -42.59 11.24 28.55
C PRO A 125 -43.83 10.90 29.38
N TRP A 126 -44.43 9.74 29.11
CA TRP A 126 -45.47 9.15 29.95
C TRP A 126 -44.89 8.77 31.32
N PRO A 127 -45.66 8.89 32.43
CA PRO A 127 -45.18 8.56 33.76
C PRO A 127 -44.97 7.05 33.89
N SER A 128 -43.71 6.63 33.84
CA SER A 128 -43.31 5.25 34.13
C SER A 128 -43.08 5.11 35.62
N THR A 129 -44.00 4.44 36.32
CA THR A 129 -43.90 4.13 37.75
C THR A 129 -42.96 2.94 37.94
N HIS A 130 -41.65 3.17 37.92
CA HIS A 130 -40.67 2.20 38.40
C HIS A 130 -39.75 2.88 39.43
N PRO A 131 -39.58 2.32 40.64
CA PRO A 131 -38.65 2.88 41.62
C PRO A 131 -37.21 2.77 41.10
N PRO A 132 -36.32 3.74 41.43
CA PRO A 132 -34.94 3.73 40.96
C PRO A 132 -34.20 2.55 41.59
N GLN A 133 -33.80 1.60 40.76
CA GLN A 133 -32.88 0.54 41.14
C GLN A 133 -31.46 1.12 41.10
N PRO A 134 -30.68 1.12 42.20
CA PRO A 134 -29.28 1.50 42.15
C PRO A 134 -28.49 0.37 41.47
N GLY A 135 -28.37 0.43 40.15
CA GLY A 135 -27.42 -0.38 39.39
C GLY A 135 -25.99 0.09 39.65
N PRO A 136 -25.00 -0.80 39.67
CA PRO A 136 -23.60 -0.39 39.83
C PRO A 136 -23.26 0.56 38.69
N ALA A 137 -22.75 1.74 39.03
CA ALA A 137 -22.23 2.70 38.07
C ALA A 137 -21.31 1.96 37.10
N ALA A 138 -21.76 1.83 35.85
CA ALA A 138 -20.91 1.44 34.74
C ALA A 138 -19.86 2.55 34.59
N ARG A 139 -18.78 2.46 35.36
CA ARG A 139 -17.54 3.14 35.05
C ARG A 139 -17.19 2.65 33.65
N ALA A 140 -17.29 3.53 32.65
CA ALA A 140 -16.58 3.31 31.41
C ALA A 140 -15.11 3.10 31.81
N ASP A 141 -14.61 1.87 31.69
CA ASP A 141 -13.24 1.52 32.01
C ASP A 141 -12.33 2.18 30.96
N VAL A 142 -12.02 3.43 31.21
CA VAL A 142 -11.06 4.20 30.43
C VAL A 142 -9.67 3.68 30.78
N ILE A 143 -9.02 3.02 29.82
CA ILE A 143 -7.68 2.46 29.99
C ILE A 143 -6.66 3.52 29.54
N PRO A 144 -5.80 4.04 30.42
CA PRO A 144 -4.73 4.94 30.00
C PRO A 144 -3.68 4.17 29.18
N VAL A 145 -3.42 4.62 27.95
CA VAL A 145 -2.39 4.09 27.06
C VAL A 145 -1.33 5.16 26.83
N GLN A 146 -0.07 4.80 27.02
CA GLN A 146 1.05 5.71 26.82
C GLN A 146 1.68 5.41 25.46
N LEU A 147 1.71 6.41 24.57
CA LEU A 147 2.29 6.29 23.23
C LEU A 147 3.76 6.73 23.29
N GLU A 148 4.68 5.81 23.07
CA GLU A 148 6.12 5.99 23.21
C GLU A 148 6.67 6.93 22.13
N SER A 149 6.09 6.92 20.93
CA SER A 149 6.54 7.79 19.82
C SER A 149 6.21 9.27 20.01
N ARG A 150 5.15 9.59 20.78
CA ARG A 150 4.66 10.97 21.00
C ARG A 150 4.91 11.52 22.40
N GLY A 151 5.25 10.67 23.37
CA GLY A 151 5.34 11.07 24.78
C GLY A 151 4.00 11.48 25.40
N GLU A 152 2.89 11.16 24.73
CA GLU A 152 1.54 11.62 25.06
C GLU A 152 0.71 10.45 25.62
N ARG A 153 -0.13 10.73 26.63
CA ARG A 153 -1.04 9.72 27.20
C ARG A 153 -2.42 9.87 26.58
N VAL A 154 -2.87 8.82 25.90
CA VAL A 154 -4.19 8.75 25.26
C VAL A 154 -5.04 7.74 26.00
N PHE A 155 -6.32 8.05 26.17
CA PHE A 155 -7.26 7.23 26.90
C PHE A 155 -8.02 6.31 25.93
N ALA A 156 -7.85 5.01 26.08
CA ALA A 156 -8.54 4.01 25.26
C ALA A 156 -9.87 3.63 25.92
N MET A 157 -10.94 3.67 25.14
CA MET A 157 -12.31 3.38 25.62
C MET A 157 -12.63 1.87 25.62
N SER A 158 -11.70 1.03 25.17
CA SER A 158 -11.79 -0.43 25.25
C SER A 158 -10.41 -1.09 25.19
N ALA A 159 -10.31 -2.32 25.70
CA ALA A 159 -9.08 -3.13 25.62
C ALA A 159 -8.65 -3.41 24.17
N GLY A 160 -9.62 -3.49 23.23
CA GLY A 160 -9.34 -3.63 21.80
C GLY A 160 -8.65 -2.38 21.23
N MET A 161 -9.18 -1.19 21.55
CA MET A 161 -8.59 0.08 21.12
C MET A 161 -7.19 0.27 21.73
N ALA A 162 -6.98 -0.10 22.99
CA ALA A 162 -5.68 -0.02 23.63
C ALA A 162 -4.62 -0.84 22.89
N LYS A 163 -4.99 -2.05 22.44
CA LYS A 163 -4.11 -2.93 21.68
C LYS A 163 -3.78 -2.36 20.29
N VAL A 164 -4.77 -1.79 19.61
CA VAL A 164 -4.59 -1.16 18.29
C VAL A 164 -3.68 0.07 18.39
N LEU A 165 -3.88 0.93 19.39
CA LEU A 165 -3.06 2.13 19.60
C LEU A 165 -1.61 1.78 19.95
N THR A 166 -1.41 0.77 20.80
CA THR A 166 -0.06 0.28 21.17
C THR A 166 0.66 -0.31 19.96
N GLU A 167 -0.03 -1.09 19.13
CA GLU A 167 0.57 -1.68 17.93
C GLU A 167 0.85 -0.60 16.86
N ALA A 168 -0.05 0.39 16.73
CA ALA A 168 0.14 1.52 15.83
C ALA A 168 1.38 2.35 16.20
N ASP A 169 1.61 2.61 17.49
CA ASP A 169 2.76 3.35 18.04
C ASP A 169 4.08 2.60 17.79
N ARG A 170 4.09 1.29 18.09
CA ARG A 170 5.23 0.41 17.83
C ARG A 170 5.63 0.41 16.35
N LEU A 171 4.64 0.39 15.46
CA LEU A 171 4.88 0.43 14.01
C LEU A 171 5.37 1.80 13.52
N VAL A 172 4.96 2.92 14.14
CA VAL A 172 5.49 4.26 13.81
C VAL A 172 6.97 4.38 14.19
N SER A 173 7.35 3.87 15.36
CA SER A 173 8.76 3.87 15.80
C SER A 173 9.68 3.05 14.88
N PHE A 174 9.17 1.95 14.31
CA PHE A 174 9.92 1.09 13.40
C PHE A 174 10.09 1.69 11.99
N VAL A 175 9.11 2.43 11.49
CA VAL A 175 9.21 3.11 10.18
C VAL A 175 10.12 4.33 10.25
N GLY A 176 10.05 5.12 11.33
CA GLY A 176 10.94 6.27 11.56
C GLY A 176 12.42 5.87 11.62
N SER A 177 12.73 4.71 12.19
CA SER A 177 14.10 4.18 12.25
C SER A 177 14.62 3.65 10.92
N ARG A 178 13.76 3.22 9.97
CA ARG A 178 14.19 2.81 8.62
C ARG A 178 14.50 3.99 7.69
N HIS A 179 13.79 5.10 7.82
CA HIS A 179 14.03 6.29 6.99
C HIS A 179 15.15 7.19 7.51
N ALA A 180 15.49 7.14 8.80
CA ALA A 180 16.62 7.89 9.35
C ALA A 180 18.01 7.33 8.97
N VAL A 181 18.06 6.12 8.41
CA VAL A 181 19.30 5.38 8.11
C VAL A 181 19.64 5.38 6.61
N ARG A 182 18.86 6.08 5.77
CA ARG A 182 19.06 6.17 4.32
C ARG A 182 19.28 7.62 3.89
#